data_AF-A0A352DWV4-F1
#
_entry.id   AF-A0A352DWV4-F1
#
_cell.length_a   1.000
_cell.length_b   1.000
_cell.length_c   1.000
_cell.angle_alpha   90.00
_cell.angle_beta   90.00
_cell.angle_gamma   90.00
#
_symmetry.space_group_name_H-M   'P 1'
#
loop_
_entity.id
_entity.type
_entity.pdbx_description
1 polymer ?
#
loop_
_entity_poly.entity_id
_entity_poly.type
_entity_poly.pdbx_seq_one_letter_code
_entity_poly.pdbx_strand_id
1 'polypeptide(L)'
;MTEAADMSELGWRRDAVLIACVVATLACGFAVAQGVATQRAGARGAQAGPLWVSESTIDEGRRLLIVVDSATRHAAVYHVDPGAGTVTLRSTRDLSWDLVLEDFNAQEPTPAALRRMLEGGQPSPAGR
;
A
#
# COMPACT_ATOMS: atom_id res chain seq x y z
N MET A 1 10.03 -41.11 -61.78
CA MET A 1 10.66 -39.98 -61.06
C MET A 1 9.54 -39.16 -60.41
N THR A 2 8.92 -39.66 -59.33
CA THR A 2 7.81 -38.94 -58.66
C THR A 2 7.57 -39.48 -57.24
N GLU A 3 8.61 -39.53 -56.41
CA GLU A 3 8.45 -39.96 -54.99
C GLU A 3 9.18 -39.03 -53.99
N ALA A 4 10.02 -38.11 -54.47
CA ALA A 4 10.83 -37.24 -53.62
C ALA A 4 10.15 -35.92 -53.19
N ALA A 5 9.01 -35.54 -53.79
CA ALA A 5 8.37 -34.24 -53.55
C ALA A 5 7.41 -34.23 -52.34
N ASP A 6 6.90 -35.39 -51.91
CA ASP A 6 5.91 -35.50 -50.83
C ASP A 6 6.56 -35.46 -49.43
N MET A 7 7.82 -35.89 -49.30
CA MET A 7 8.54 -35.93 -48.03
C MET A 7 9.01 -34.54 -47.54
N SER A 8 9.20 -33.57 -48.44
CA SER A 8 9.62 -32.19 -48.09
C SER A 8 8.47 -31.34 -47.55
N GLU A 9 7.26 -31.52 -48.06
CA GLU A 9 6.09 -30.77 -47.59
C GLU A 9 5.63 -31.23 -46.20
N LEU A 10 5.81 -32.51 -45.88
CA LEU A 10 5.48 -33.07 -44.56
C LEU A 10 6.46 -32.60 -43.47
N GLY A 11 7.74 -32.37 -43.81
CA GLY A 11 8.75 -31.81 -42.91
C GLY A 11 8.45 -30.35 -42.56
N TRP A 12 8.19 -29.52 -43.59
CA TRP A 12 7.89 -28.11 -43.40
C TRP A 12 6.62 -27.86 -42.56
N ARG A 13 5.59 -28.68 -42.74
CA ARG A 13 4.35 -28.60 -41.93
C ARG A 13 4.57 -29.00 -40.47
N ARG A 14 5.48 -29.94 -40.20
CA ARG A 14 5.85 -30.33 -38.84
C ARG A 14 6.66 -29.22 -38.15
N ASP A 15 7.60 -28.62 -38.86
CA ASP A 15 8.44 -27.54 -38.31
C ASP A 15 7.61 -26.28 -38.03
N ALA A 16 6.66 -25.94 -38.90
CA ALA A 16 5.74 -24.82 -38.68
C ALA A 16 4.84 -25.00 -37.44
N VAL A 17 4.38 -26.23 -37.18
CA VAL A 17 3.56 -26.55 -35.99
C VAL A 17 4.40 -26.49 -34.72
N LEU A 18 5.64 -27.00 -34.75
CA LEU A 18 6.54 -26.95 -33.59
C LEU A 18 6.92 -25.51 -33.24
N ILE A 19 7.21 -24.66 -34.23
CA ILE A 19 7.48 -23.23 -34.02
C ILE A 19 6.27 -22.52 -33.43
N ALA A 20 5.07 -22.79 -33.94
CA ALA A 20 3.83 -22.20 -33.40
C ALA A 20 3.58 -22.60 -31.94
N CYS A 21 3.82 -23.87 -31.58
CA CYS A 21 3.68 -24.35 -30.20
C CYS A 21 4.70 -23.70 -29.24
N VAL A 22 5.95 -23.51 -29.67
CA VAL A 22 6.99 -22.85 -28.88
C VAL A 22 6.69 -21.37 -28.67
N VAL A 23 6.23 -20.68 -29.73
CA VAL A 23 5.81 -19.27 -29.64
C VAL A 23 4.59 -19.11 -28.72
N ALA A 24 3.62 -20.03 -28.79
CA ALA A 24 2.44 -20.01 -27.92
C ALA A 24 2.79 -20.24 -26.45
N THR A 25 3.73 -21.13 -26.14
CA THR A 25 4.17 -21.39 -24.75
C THR A 25 5.02 -20.24 -24.19
N LEU A 26 5.91 -19.65 -24.99
CA LEU A 26 6.64 -18.44 -24.60
C LEU A 26 5.72 -17.23 -24.39
N ALA A 27 4.72 -17.02 -25.25
CA ALA A 27 3.76 -15.93 -25.12
C ALA A 27 2.86 -16.09 -23.88
N CYS A 28 2.40 -17.31 -23.59
CA CYS A 28 1.59 -17.59 -22.41
C CYS A 28 2.40 -17.40 -21.11
N GLY A 29 3.65 -17.87 -21.07
CA GLY A 29 4.54 -17.68 -19.93
C GLY A 29 4.85 -16.21 -19.64
N PHE A 30 5.03 -15.40 -20.68
CA PHE A 30 5.29 -13.97 -20.52
C PHE A 30 4.08 -13.20 -19.97
N ALA A 31 2.86 -13.54 -20.42
CA ALA A 31 1.63 -12.90 -19.95
C ALA A 31 1.36 -13.16 -18.45
N VAL A 32 1.64 -14.37 -17.97
CA VAL A 32 1.45 -14.74 -16.55
C VAL A 32 2.48 -14.04 -15.66
N ALA A 33 3.73 -13.87 -16.11
CA ALA A 33 4.76 -13.15 -15.37
C ALA A 33 4.42 -11.66 -15.18
N GLN A 34 3.72 -11.03 -16.13
CA GLN A 34 3.29 -9.63 -16.04
C GLN A 34 2.12 -9.44 -15.04
N GLY A 35 1.30 -10.46 -14.81
CA GLY A 35 0.19 -10.43 -13.84
C GLY A 35 0.64 -10.48 -12.38
N VAL A 36 1.77 -11.13 -12.08
CA VAL A 36 2.30 -11.24 -10.70
C VAL A 36 3.14 -10.01 -10.32
N ALA A 37 3.84 -9.39 -11.28
CA ALA A 37 4.69 -8.22 -11.03
C ALA A 37 3.92 -6.91 -10.85
N THR A 38 2.62 -6.87 -11.14
CA THR A 38 1.78 -5.66 -11.08
C THR A 38 1.12 -5.42 -9.73
N GLN A 39 1.26 -6.33 -8.75
CA GLN A 39 0.81 -6.09 -7.38
C GLN A 39 1.95 -5.55 -6.50
N ARG A 40 2.66 -4.50 -6.97
CA ARG A 40 3.28 -3.58 -6.01
C ARG A 40 2.13 -2.81 -5.37
N ALA A 41 1.99 -2.96 -4.05
CA ALA A 41 1.20 -2.06 -3.23
C ALA A 41 1.79 -0.65 -3.38
N GLY A 42 1.40 0.03 -4.45
CA GLY A 42 1.58 1.46 -4.55
C GLY A 42 0.76 2.05 -3.42
N ALA A 43 1.39 2.85 -2.57
CA ALA A 43 0.72 3.83 -1.74
C ALA A 43 -0.09 4.74 -2.68
N ARG A 44 -1.27 4.26 -3.07
CA ARG A 44 -2.24 4.99 -3.85
C ARG A 44 -2.75 6.00 -2.86
N GLY A 45 -2.29 7.24 -2.96
CA GLY A 45 -2.91 8.37 -2.27
C GLY A 45 -4.40 8.31 -2.58
N ALA A 46 -5.17 7.76 -1.64
CA ALA A 46 -6.59 7.57 -1.78
C ALA A 46 -7.20 8.96 -1.93
N GLN A 47 -7.96 9.18 -2.99
CA GLN A 47 -8.84 10.33 -3.08
C GLN A 47 -9.70 10.33 -1.81
N ALA A 48 -9.53 11.38 -1.01
CA ALA A 48 -9.93 11.40 0.39
C ALA A 48 -11.46 11.46 0.51
N GLY A 49 -12.10 10.29 0.53
CA GLY A 49 -13.34 10.12 1.27
C GLY A 49 -13.08 10.31 2.77
N PRO A 50 -14.13 10.36 3.62
CA PRO A 50 -13.95 10.55 5.06
C PRO A 50 -13.11 9.44 5.70
N LEU A 51 -12.93 8.31 5.02
CA LEU A 51 -12.14 7.17 5.46
C LEU A 51 -10.67 7.31 5.04
N TRP A 52 -9.80 7.47 6.02
CA TRP A 52 -8.34 7.42 5.90
C TRP A 52 -7.81 6.05 6.33
N VAL A 53 -6.86 5.51 5.57
CA VAL A 53 -6.27 4.19 5.82
C VAL A 53 -4.76 4.29 5.77
N SER A 54 -4.10 3.72 6.76
CA SER A 54 -2.64 3.64 6.85
C SER A 54 -2.19 2.25 7.26
N GLU A 55 -1.13 1.77 6.62
CA GLU A 55 -0.52 0.47 6.87
C GLU A 55 0.96 0.68 7.22
N SER A 56 1.44 -0.02 8.25
CA SER A 56 2.86 -0.05 8.62
C SER A 56 3.27 -1.44 9.09
N THR A 57 4.55 -1.74 9.09
CA THR A 57 5.09 -3.02 9.60
C THR A 57 5.35 -2.92 11.10
N ILE A 58 4.93 -3.94 11.87
CA ILE A 58 5.22 -4.06 13.31
C ILE A 58 6.50 -4.88 13.52
N ASP A 59 6.61 -6.02 12.82
CA ASP A 59 7.76 -6.93 12.80
C ASP A 59 7.83 -7.68 11.45
N GLU A 60 8.74 -8.66 11.30
CA GLU A 60 8.92 -9.43 10.06
C GLU A 60 7.69 -10.23 9.59
N GLY A 61 6.64 -10.38 10.39
CA GLY A 61 5.46 -11.18 10.04
C GLY A 61 4.12 -10.49 10.26
N ARG A 62 4.09 -9.28 10.83
CA ARG A 62 2.85 -8.61 11.20
C ARG A 62 2.83 -7.17 10.72
N ARG A 63 1.67 -6.78 10.23
CA ARG A 63 1.40 -5.41 9.79
C ARG A 63 0.32 -4.79 10.66
N LEU A 64 0.48 -3.51 10.93
CA LEU A 64 -0.52 -2.65 11.56
C LEU A 64 -1.36 -2.02 10.44
N LEU A 65 -2.67 -2.15 10.53
CA LEU A 65 -3.61 -1.46 9.66
C LEU A 65 -4.48 -0.55 10.52
N ILE A 66 -4.41 0.76 10.27
CA ILE A 66 -5.20 1.77 10.95
C ILE A 66 -6.21 2.33 9.96
N VAL A 67 -7.47 2.33 10.36
CA VAL A 67 -8.58 2.91 9.61
C VAL A 67 -9.18 4.03 10.46
N VAL A 68 -9.29 5.22 9.92
CA VAL A 68 -9.86 6.40 10.59
C VAL A 68 -10.99 6.94 9.74
N ASP A 69 -12.19 7.00 10.29
CA ASP A 69 -13.29 7.78 9.73
C ASP A 69 -13.27 9.19 10.32
N SER A 70 -12.82 10.15 9.52
CA SER A 70 -12.75 11.56 9.87
C SER A 70 -14.12 12.24 9.98
N ALA A 71 -15.17 11.71 9.34
CA ALA A 71 -16.52 12.27 9.45
C ALA A 71 -17.14 11.94 10.81
N THR A 72 -16.97 10.71 11.29
CA THR A 72 -17.51 10.25 12.57
C THR A 72 -16.48 10.29 13.72
N ARG A 73 -15.23 10.63 13.43
CA ARG A 73 -14.09 10.63 14.37
C ARG A 73 -13.85 9.27 15.03
N HIS A 74 -14.12 8.18 14.33
CA HIS A 74 -13.84 6.83 14.83
C HIS A 74 -12.56 6.26 14.21
N ALA A 75 -11.82 5.49 14.99
CA ALA A 75 -10.65 4.75 14.52
C ALA A 75 -10.76 3.27 14.84
N ALA A 76 -10.25 2.42 13.95
CA ALA A 76 -10.10 1.00 14.14
C ALA A 76 -8.65 0.58 13.84
N VAL A 77 -8.10 -0.27 14.68
CA VAL A 77 -6.73 -0.77 14.58
C VAL A 77 -6.78 -2.28 14.41
N TYR A 78 -6.13 -2.77 13.37
CA TYR A 78 -6.04 -4.19 13.04
C TYR A 78 -4.58 -4.64 13.00
N HIS A 79 -4.37 -5.90 13.33
CA HIS A 79 -3.14 -6.62 12.98
C HIS A 79 -3.44 -7.52 11.79
N VAL A 80 -2.58 -7.45 10.77
CA VAL A 80 -2.63 -8.31 9.59
C VAL A 80 -1.43 -9.24 9.66
N ASP A 81 -1.71 -10.55 9.63
CA ASP A 81 -0.71 -11.59 9.45
C ASP A 81 -0.84 -12.14 8.02
N PRO A 82 0.05 -11.74 7.09
CA PRO A 82 0.02 -12.21 5.71
C PRO A 82 0.47 -13.68 5.58
N GLY A 83 1.22 -14.22 6.54
CA GLY A 83 1.65 -15.63 6.52
C GLY A 83 0.50 -16.57 6.84
N ALA A 84 -0.34 -16.20 7.81
CA ALA A 84 -1.57 -16.92 8.14
C ALA A 84 -2.79 -16.47 7.31
N GLY A 85 -2.71 -15.33 6.62
CA GLY A 85 -3.83 -14.72 5.90
C GLY A 85 -4.92 -14.18 6.83
N THR A 86 -4.58 -13.80 8.05
CA THR A 86 -5.56 -13.37 9.08
C THR A 86 -5.54 -11.88 9.31
N VAL A 87 -6.73 -11.32 9.58
CA VAL A 87 -6.91 -9.92 9.98
C VAL A 87 -7.63 -9.91 11.33
N THR A 88 -6.97 -9.38 12.34
CA THR A 88 -7.47 -9.36 13.72
C THR A 88 -7.71 -7.93 14.17
N LEU A 89 -8.95 -7.60 14.54
CA LEU A 89 -9.27 -6.32 15.17
C LEU A 89 -8.65 -6.26 16.57
N ARG A 90 -7.94 -5.18 16.86
CA ARG A 90 -7.25 -4.96 18.14
C ARG A 90 -7.92 -3.88 18.97
N SER A 91 -8.41 -2.82 18.33
CA SER A 91 -9.04 -1.71 19.02
C SER A 91 -10.00 -0.97 18.11
N THR A 92 -11.06 -0.44 18.69
CA THR A 92 -11.98 0.54 18.09
C THR A 92 -12.17 1.66 19.09
N ARG A 93 -11.99 2.92 18.66
CA ARG A 93 -12.05 4.07 19.55
C ARG A 93 -12.74 5.26 18.90
N ASP A 94 -13.57 5.95 19.67
CA ASP A 94 -14.04 7.30 19.35
C ASP A 94 -12.94 8.31 19.76
N LEU A 95 -12.45 9.07 18.78
CA LEU A 95 -11.39 10.06 18.93
C LEU A 95 -11.91 11.41 19.42
N SER A 96 -13.21 11.59 19.59
CA SER A 96 -13.82 12.89 19.90
C SER A 96 -13.20 13.57 21.13
N TRP A 97 -12.93 12.80 22.19
CA TRP A 97 -12.30 13.33 23.41
C TRP A 97 -10.78 13.42 23.32
N ASP A 98 -10.14 12.52 22.56
CA ASP A 98 -8.69 12.55 22.34
C ASP A 98 -8.25 13.83 21.62
N LEU A 99 -9.10 14.34 20.72
CA LEU A 99 -8.83 15.55 19.94
C LEU A 99 -9.15 16.86 20.68
N VAL A 100 -9.79 16.80 21.84
CA VAL A 100 -10.17 17.98 22.64
C VAL A 100 -9.12 18.32 23.70
N LEU A 101 -8.32 17.35 24.13
CA LEU A 101 -7.36 17.57 25.21
C LEU A 101 -6.16 18.39 24.74
N GLU A 102 -5.94 19.55 25.37
CA GLU A 102 -4.83 20.46 25.03
C GLU A 102 -3.46 19.91 25.46
N ASP A 103 -3.36 19.36 26.68
CA ASP A 103 -2.09 18.91 27.29
C ASP A 103 -2.16 17.44 27.76
N PHE A 104 -2.51 16.51 26.87
CA PHE A 104 -2.42 15.07 27.17
C PHE A 104 -1.02 14.53 26.91
N ASN A 105 -0.42 13.81 27.86
CA ASN A 105 0.93 13.24 27.76
C ASN A 105 2.07 14.25 27.51
N ALA A 106 1.86 15.54 27.77
CA ALA A 106 2.93 16.51 27.69
C ALA A 106 3.93 16.30 28.85
N GLN A 107 5.21 16.27 28.51
CA GLN A 107 6.31 16.45 29.46
C GLN A 107 6.86 17.87 29.29
N GLU A 108 7.45 18.43 30.33
CA GLU A 108 8.03 19.78 30.21
C GLU A 108 9.17 19.80 29.18
N PRO A 109 9.26 20.84 28.32
CA PRO A 109 8.36 21.99 28.24
C PRO A 109 7.02 21.66 27.56
N THR A 110 5.90 22.01 28.19
CA THR A 110 4.56 21.84 27.57
C THR A 110 4.42 22.65 26.28
N PRO A 111 3.52 22.27 25.35
CA PRO A 111 3.21 23.07 24.17
C PRO A 111 2.84 24.52 24.50
N ALA A 112 2.13 24.76 25.61
CA ALA A 112 1.83 26.10 26.09
C ALA A 112 3.09 26.86 26.54
N ALA A 113 4.01 26.20 27.25
CA ALA A 113 5.30 26.79 27.62
C ALA A 113 6.14 27.14 26.39
N LEU A 114 6.17 26.29 25.36
CA LEU A 114 6.84 26.56 24.09
C LEU A 114 6.29 27.80 23.39
N ARG A 115 4.95 27.96 23.33
CA ARG A 115 4.32 29.18 22.75
C ARG A 115 4.76 30.43 23.50
N ARG A 116 4.72 30.41 24.85
CA ARG A 116 5.15 31.54 25.68
C ARG A 116 6.63 31.89 25.49
N MET A 117 7.50 30.90 25.30
CA MET A 117 8.93 31.12 25.02
C MET A 117 9.13 31.80 23.65
N LEU A 118 8.37 31.37 22.63
CA LEU A 118 8.43 31.97 21.29
C LEU A 118 7.85 33.39 21.27
N GLU A 119 6.72 33.60 21.94
CA GLU A 119 6.06 34.92 22.06
C GLU A 119 6.89 35.90 22.88
N GLY A 120 7.45 35.46 24.02
CA GLY A 120 8.34 36.28 24.86
C GLY A 120 9.70 36.59 24.21
N GLY A 121 10.06 35.87 23.14
CA GLY A 121 11.25 36.12 22.33
C GLY A 121 11.04 37.11 21.18
N GLN A 122 9.81 37.52 20.86
CA GLN A 122 9.58 38.56 19.85
C GLN A 122 9.82 39.95 20.46
N PRO A 123 10.79 40.74 19.97
CA PRO A 123 10.88 42.14 20.35
C PRO A 123 9.62 42.87 19.88
N SER A 124 8.90 43.49 20.82
CA SER A 124 7.76 44.37 20.54
C SER A 124 8.18 45.42 19.51
N PRO A 125 7.51 45.56 18.35
CA PRO A 125 7.84 46.61 17.40
C PRO A 125 7.60 47.96 18.08
N ALA A 126 8.70 48.70 18.28
CA ALA A 126 8.71 50.00 18.95
C ALA A 126 7.58 50.90 18.41
N GLY A 127 6.79 51.43 19.36
CA GLY A 127 5.67 52.31 19.08
C GLY A 127 6.07 53.51 18.22
N ARG A 128 5.12 53.93 17.38
CA ARG A 128 5.14 55.20 16.66
C ARG A 128 4.07 56.11 17.28
#